data_AF-K4NZ14-F1
#
_entry.id   AF-K4NZ14-F1
#
_cell.length_a   1.000
_cell.length_b   1.000
_cell.length_c   1.000
_cell.angle_alpha   90.00
_cell.angle_beta   90.00
_cell.angle_gamma   90.00
#
_symmetry.space_group_name_H-M   'P 1'
#
loop_
_entity.id
_entity.type
_entity.pdbx_description
1 polymer ?
#
loop_
_entity_poly.entity_id
_entity_poly.type
_entity_poly.pdbx_seq_one_letter_code
_entity_poly.pdbx_strand_id
1 'polypeptide(L)'
;AMEELKIQRKDLRDDMVLVDGWDCYFSLPKHKKGYSGVGIYTRNATCAPIRAEEGVLGVLPSANGTPYRDLPDEDSIGGYLTSVQMADIAEIGGEDPAGLDAEGRCVVVEFPAFVLFGVYSPANSNGLRDGFRHGFVCALDHRIRNLIKAGKNVILVGDLNVTRHEIDSGPTLEEMRKGLITHEEFISGPNRRIFNQQLIDGEVVGERDEGREKGVFWDTTRIFHPDRKGMYT
;
A
#
# COMPACT_ATOMS: atom_id res chain seq x y z
N ALA A 1 8.06 1.38 9.29
CA ALA A 1 7.35 0.11 9.04
C ALA A 1 8.38 -0.94 8.70
N MET A 2 8.04 -2.21 8.90
CA MET A 2 8.83 -3.37 8.49
C MET A 2 7.96 -4.21 7.57
N GLU A 3 8.52 -4.64 6.45
CA GLU A 3 7.85 -5.43 5.43
C GLU A 3 8.46 -6.84 5.36
N GLU A 4 7.75 -7.74 4.68
CA GLU A 4 8.21 -9.11 4.39
C GLU A 4 8.64 -9.90 5.65
N LEU A 5 7.88 -9.80 6.74
CA LEU A 5 8.23 -10.42 8.02
C LEU A 5 8.38 -11.96 7.96
N LYS A 6 7.69 -12.63 7.03
CA LYS A 6 7.70 -14.09 6.81
C LYS A 6 7.34 -14.91 8.05
N ILE A 7 6.48 -14.37 8.91
CA ILE A 7 5.98 -15.04 10.12
C ILE A 7 4.45 -15.09 10.13
N GLN A 8 3.88 -16.05 10.85
CA GLN A 8 2.46 -16.10 11.18
C GLN A 8 2.25 -15.69 12.65
N ARG A 9 0.99 -15.44 13.04
CA ARG A 9 0.65 -15.05 14.43
C ARG A 9 1.22 -16.00 15.49
N LYS A 10 1.24 -17.30 15.22
CA LYS A 10 1.80 -18.33 16.12
C LYS A 10 3.33 -18.29 16.26
N ASP A 11 4.02 -17.61 15.35
CA ASP A 11 5.47 -17.50 15.34
C ASP A 11 5.95 -16.20 16.04
N LEU A 12 5.02 -15.33 16.47
CA LEU A 12 5.32 -14.16 17.28
C LEU A 12 5.85 -14.60 18.65
N ARG A 13 6.94 -13.96 19.06
CA ARG A 13 7.59 -14.18 20.35
C ARG A 13 7.55 -12.90 21.18
N ASP A 14 7.70 -13.05 22.49
CA ASP A 14 7.70 -11.93 23.43
C ASP A 14 8.72 -10.85 23.05
N ASP A 15 9.92 -11.21 22.58
CA ASP A 15 10.95 -10.25 22.15
C ASP A 15 10.58 -9.43 20.89
N MET A 16 9.57 -9.88 20.14
CA MET A 16 9.06 -9.18 18.95
C MET A 16 7.89 -8.25 19.28
N VAL A 17 7.14 -8.50 20.35
CA VAL A 17 5.91 -7.75 20.69
C VAL A 17 6.03 -6.94 21.98
N LEU A 18 6.93 -7.30 22.88
CA LEU A 18 7.22 -6.60 24.14
C LEU A 18 8.52 -5.81 24.02
N VAL A 19 8.56 -4.87 23.08
CA VAL A 19 9.74 -4.01 22.88
C VAL A 19 9.60 -2.78 23.80
N ASP A 20 10.53 -2.61 24.74
CA ASP A 20 10.44 -1.56 25.75
C ASP A 20 10.32 -0.15 25.14
N GLY A 21 9.26 0.57 25.51
CA GLY A 21 8.94 1.90 25.00
C GLY A 21 8.30 1.94 23.59
N TRP A 22 7.91 0.79 23.03
CA TRP A 22 7.28 0.71 21.71
C TRP A 22 5.98 -0.10 21.73
N ASP A 23 4.95 0.43 21.08
CA ASP A 23 3.77 -0.33 20.70
C ASP A 23 3.99 -0.93 19.31
N CYS A 24 3.39 -2.09 19.05
CA CYS A 24 3.55 -2.82 17.80
C CYS A 24 2.21 -3.21 17.16
N TYR A 25 2.12 -3.07 15.85
CA TYR A 25 0.94 -3.36 15.05
C TYR A 25 1.34 -4.25 13.88
N PHE A 26 0.65 -5.37 13.69
CA PHE A 26 1.02 -6.34 12.67
C PHE A 26 -0.17 -6.69 11.80
N SER A 27 0.09 -6.92 10.53
CA SER A 27 -0.79 -7.67 9.65
C SER A 27 -0.01 -8.84 9.07
N LEU A 28 -0.48 -10.05 9.36
CA LEU A 28 0.24 -11.29 9.07
C LEU A 28 -0.59 -12.21 8.16
N PRO A 29 0.06 -13.00 7.29
CA PRO A 29 -0.64 -13.94 6.41
C PRO A 29 -1.49 -14.94 7.22
N LYS A 30 -2.76 -15.12 6.83
CA LYS A 30 -3.64 -16.09 7.50
C LYS A 30 -3.34 -17.54 7.13
N HIS A 31 -3.03 -17.79 5.85
CA HIS A 31 -2.98 -19.16 5.32
C HIS A 31 -1.59 -19.63 4.91
N LYS A 32 -0.75 -18.74 4.37
CA LYS A 32 0.54 -19.12 3.79
C LYS A 32 1.67 -18.92 4.79
N LYS A 33 2.35 -20.01 5.17
CA LYS A 33 3.51 -19.97 6.08
C LYS A 33 4.72 -19.34 5.38
N GLY A 34 5.50 -18.53 6.12
CA GLY A 34 6.74 -17.95 5.59
C GLY A 34 6.52 -16.90 4.51
N TYR A 35 5.38 -16.20 4.53
CA TYR A 35 4.92 -15.37 3.41
C TYR A 35 4.56 -13.96 3.85
N SER A 36 4.96 -12.91 3.12
CA SER A 36 4.48 -11.54 3.36
C SER A 36 4.65 -11.09 4.83
N GLY A 37 3.74 -10.28 5.35
CA GLY A 37 3.72 -9.77 6.72
C GLY A 37 4.24 -8.33 6.80
N VAL A 38 3.50 -7.47 7.48
CA VAL A 38 3.86 -6.08 7.75
C VAL A 38 3.78 -5.80 9.24
N GLY A 39 4.73 -5.02 9.75
CA GLY A 39 4.77 -4.56 11.14
C GLY A 39 5.03 -3.06 11.23
N ILE A 40 4.39 -2.37 12.17
CA ILE A 40 4.67 -0.98 12.54
C ILE A 40 4.97 -0.95 14.03
N TYR A 41 6.09 -0.33 14.38
CA TYR A 41 6.44 -0.02 15.76
C TYR A 41 6.36 1.48 15.97
N THR A 42 5.71 1.91 17.05
CA THR A 42 5.53 3.32 17.41
C THR A 42 6.02 3.57 18.83
N ARG A 43 6.75 4.66 19.05
CA ARG A 43 7.19 5.05 20.40
C ARG A 43 5.98 5.49 21.23
N ASN A 44 5.64 4.70 22.26
CA ASN A 44 4.43 4.90 23.06
C ASN A 44 4.39 6.27 23.78
N ALA A 45 5.55 6.80 24.17
CA ALA A 45 5.65 8.06 24.90
C ALA A 45 5.54 9.32 24.01
N THR A 46 5.75 9.21 22.70
CA THR A 46 5.89 10.37 21.81
C THR A 46 4.93 10.38 20.62
N CYS A 47 4.52 9.20 20.16
CA CYS A 47 3.69 9.05 18.97
C CYS A 47 2.82 7.82 19.16
N ALA A 48 1.79 7.94 19.99
CA ALA A 48 0.82 6.88 20.23
C ALA A 48 -0.33 7.00 19.20
N PRO A 49 -0.61 5.95 18.41
CA PRO A 49 -1.75 5.96 17.52
C PRO A 49 -3.05 5.85 18.32
N ILE A 50 -4.11 6.44 17.78
CA ILE A 50 -5.48 6.41 18.34
C ILE A 50 -6.29 5.22 17.82
N ARG A 51 -5.95 4.70 16.63
CA ARG A 51 -6.57 3.51 16.03
C ARG A 51 -5.56 2.73 15.20
N ALA A 52 -5.80 1.43 15.05
CA ALA A 52 -4.99 0.56 14.22
C ALA A 52 -5.87 -0.52 13.57
N GLU A 53 -5.61 -0.78 12.30
CA GLU A 53 -6.38 -1.73 11.49
C GLU A 53 -5.46 -2.58 10.61
N GLU A 54 -5.87 -3.83 10.38
CA GLU A 54 -5.24 -4.71 9.40
C GLU A 54 -5.96 -4.59 8.05
N GLY A 55 -5.19 -4.59 6.97
CA GLY A 55 -5.72 -4.60 5.61
C GLY A 55 -6.07 -3.22 5.04
N VAL A 56 -6.33 -3.20 3.74
CA VAL A 56 -6.72 -2.01 2.98
C VAL A 56 -8.24 -1.88 2.96
N LEU A 57 -8.99 -2.96 2.87
CA LEU A 57 -10.43 -2.88 2.59
C LEU A 57 -11.29 -2.77 3.86
N GLY A 58 -10.73 -3.04 5.03
CA GLY A 58 -11.47 -3.05 6.29
C GLY A 58 -12.39 -4.27 6.45
N VAL A 59 -12.26 -5.29 5.61
CA VAL A 59 -13.06 -6.53 5.71
C VAL A 59 -12.59 -7.45 6.83
N LEU A 60 -11.39 -7.22 7.36
CA LEU A 60 -10.82 -8.06 8.40
C LEU A 60 -11.52 -7.78 9.73
N PRO A 61 -11.73 -8.81 10.57
CA PRO A 61 -12.35 -8.64 11.86
C PRO A 61 -11.44 -7.83 12.79
N SER A 62 -12.05 -6.88 13.50
CA SER A 62 -11.43 -6.20 14.64
C SER A 62 -11.37 -7.10 15.87
N ALA A 63 -10.92 -6.57 17.01
CA ALA A 63 -10.79 -7.33 18.26
C ALA A 63 -12.12 -7.91 18.77
N ASN A 64 -13.27 -7.32 18.43
CA ASN A 64 -14.59 -7.82 18.81
C ASN A 64 -15.21 -8.78 17.76
N GLY A 65 -14.50 -9.04 16.66
CA GLY A 65 -14.96 -9.91 15.57
C GLY A 65 -15.72 -9.18 14.45
N THR A 66 -16.15 -7.94 14.64
CA THR A 66 -16.80 -7.12 13.62
C THR A 66 -15.76 -6.62 12.61
N PRO A 67 -16.01 -6.71 11.28
CA PRO A 67 -15.13 -6.10 10.29
C PRO A 67 -14.91 -4.61 10.54
N TYR A 68 -13.68 -4.12 10.34
CA TYR A 68 -13.35 -2.70 10.59
C TYR A 68 -14.28 -1.72 9.85
N ARG A 69 -14.70 -2.08 8.63
CA ARG A 69 -15.63 -1.27 7.81
C ARG A 69 -17.05 -1.18 8.35
N ASP A 70 -17.42 -2.09 9.25
CA ASP A 70 -18.77 -2.18 9.84
C ASP A 70 -18.80 -1.64 11.28
N LEU A 71 -17.66 -1.17 11.80
CA LEU A 71 -17.59 -0.48 13.09
C LEU A 71 -18.19 0.93 12.97
N PRO A 72 -18.66 1.52 14.09
CA PRO A 72 -19.00 2.94 14.14
C PRO A 72 -17.86 3.85 13.66
N ASP A 73 -18.19 5.02 13.12
CA ASP A 73 -17.20 5.98 12.60
C ASP A 73 -16.20 6.41 13.68
N GLU A 74 -16.64 6.50 14.93
CA GLU A 74 -15.78 6.80 16.08
C GLU A 74 -14.79 5.69 16.44
N ASP A 75 -15.01 4.47 15.96
CA ASP A 75 -14.21 3.29 16.30
C ASP A 75 -13.37 2.78 15.10
N SER A 76 -13.48 3.42 13.93
CA SER A 76 -12.74 3.06 12.73
C SER A 76 -11.88 4.20 12.18
N ILE A 77 -10.86 3.85 11.40
CA ILE A 77 -10.02 4.80 10.66
C ILE A 77 -10.79 5.38 9.47
N GLY A 78 -11.69 4.58 8.88
CA GLY A 78 -12.57 5.00 7.79
C GLY A 78 -11.88 5.01 6.42
N GLY A 79 -12.49 5.78 5.51
CA GLY A 79 -12.06 5.92 4.11
C GLY A 79 -12.21 4.65 3.28
N TYR A 80 -13.06 3.70 3.71
CA TYR A 80 -13.31 2.47 2.98
C TYR A 80 -13.87 2.71 1.58
N LEU A 81 -13.76 1.69 0.74
CA LEU A 81 -14.21 1.76 -0.64
C LEU A 81 -15.74 1.77 -0.72
N THR A 82 -16.26 2.53 -1.69
CA THR A 82 -17.69 2.47 -2.03
C THR A 82 -18.05 1.15 -2.71
N SER A 83 -19.34 0.83 -2.79
CA SER A 83 -19.81 -0.35 -3.52
C SER A 83 -19.35 -0.38 -4.98
N VAL A 84 -19.30 0.78 -5.63
CA VAL A 84 -18.80 0.93 -7.01
C VAL A 84 -17.30 0.61 -7.08
N GLN A 85 -16.48 1.23 -6.23
CA GLN A 85 -15.04 0.97 -6.18
C GLN A 85 -14.71 -0.50 -5.85
N MET A 86 -15.52 -1.12 -4.98
CA MET A 86 -15.40 -2.54 -4.65
C MET A 86 -15.71 -3.44 -5.86
N ALA A 87 -16.73 -3.08 -6.66
CA ALA A 87 -17.07 -3.81 -7.88
C ALA A 87 -15.97 -3.69 -8.93
N ASP A 88 -15.43 -2.48 -9.15
CA ASP A 88 -14.33 -2.23 -10.08
C ASP A 88 -13.09 -3.08 -9.74
N ILE A 89 -12.74 -3.16 -8.45
CA ILE A 89 -11.60 -3.99 -8.01
C ILE A 89 -11.90 -5.48 -8.10
N ALA A 90 -13.13 -5.92 -7.87
CA ALA A 90 -13.49 -7.33 -8.03
C ALA A 90 -13.38 -7.78 -9.50
N GLU A 91 -13.74 -6.91 -10.44
CA GLU A 91 -13.59 -7.16 -11.88
C GLU A 91 -12.10 -7.24 -12.28
N ILE A 92 -11.28 -6.34 -11.76
CA ILE A 92 -9.84 -6.27 -12.03
C ILE A 92 -9.04 -7.40 -11.34
N GLY A 93 -9.36 -7.66 -10.08
CA GLY A 93 -8.56 -8.46 -9.15
C GLY A 93 -8.78 -9.97 -9.25
N GLY A 94 -9.86 -10.39 -9.90
CA GLY A 94 -10.43 -11.73 -9.73
C GLY A 94 -11.22 -11.85 -8.42
N GLU A 95 -11.87 -12.99 -8.21
CA GLU A 95 -12.83 -13.15 -7.10
C GLU A 95 -12.20 -13.09 -5.68
N ASP A 96 -13.03 -12.54 -4.78
CA ASP A 96 -12.89 -12.28 -3.34
C ASP A 96 -11.97 -11.13 -2.90
N PRO A 97 -12.55 -9.93 -2.65
CA PRO A 97 -11.86 -8.83 -1.98
C PRO A 97 -11.25 -9.21 -0.62
N ALA A 98 -11.81 -10.18 0.11
CA ALA A 98 -11.19 -10.65 1.35
C ALA A 98 -9.84 -11.35 1.11
N GLY A 99 -9.59 -11.87 -0.08
CA GLY A 99 -8.29 -12.37 -0.51
C GLY A 99 -7.21 -11.29 -0.54
N LEU A 100 -7.55 -10.04 -0.86
CA LEU A 100 -6.58 -8.92 -0.91
C LEU A 100 -6.01 -8.60 0.49
N ASP A 101 -6.87 -8.58 1.50
CA ASP A 101 -6.46 -8.28 2.89
C ASP A 101 -5.90 -9.51 3.63
N ALA A 102 -6.21 -10.74 3.20
CA ALA A 102 -5.81 -11.97 3.90
C ALA A 102 -4.30 -12.28 3.87
N GLU A 103 -3.52 -11.62 2.99
CA GLU A 103 -2.09 -11.88 2.81
C GLU A 103 -1.18 -11.08 3.75
N GLY A 104 -1.72 -10.28 4.67
CA GLY A 104 -0.92 -9.55 5.64
C GLY A 104 -0.03 -8.48 5.00
N ARG A 105 -0.60 -7.70 4.08
CA ARG A 105 0.14 -6.76 3.21
C ARG A 105 0.01 -5.30 3.60
N CYS A 106 -0.86 -4.98 4.56
CA CYS A 106 -1.11 -3.62 4.96
C CYS A 106 -1.45 -3.55 6.45
N VAL A 107 -0.81 -2.61 7.13
CA VAL A 107 -1.21 -2.13 8.45
C VAL A 107 -1.49 -0.65 8.32
N VAL A 108 -2.64 -0.21 8.84
CA VAL A 108 -3.02 1.20 8.87
C VAL A 108 -3.08 1.63 10.34
N VAL A 109 -2.34 2.67 10.71
CA VAL A 109 -2.39 3.25 12.05
C VAL A 109 -2.74 4.72 11.95
N GLU A 110 -3.71 5.16 12.73
CA GLU A 110 -4.14 6.55 12.78
C GLU A 110 -3.53 7.24 14.00
N PHE A 111 -2.93 8.40 13.77
CA PHE A 111 -2.50 9.34 14.79
C PHE A 111 -3.42 10.56 14.79
N PRO A 112 -3.41 11.38 15.85
CA PRO A 112 -4.22 12.60 15.89
C PRO A 112 -4.04 13.53 14.68
N ALA A 113 -2.87 13.53 14.05
CA ALA A 113 -2.55 14.43 12.94
C ALA A 113 -2.57 13.77 11.54
N PHE A 114 -2.38 12.46 11.44
CA PHE A 114 -2.24 11.76 10.16
C PHE A 114 -2.55 10.26 10.27
N VAL A 115 -2.84 9.63 9.14
CA VAL A 115 -2.98 8.18 8.99
C VAL A 115 -1.73 7.64 8.28
N LEU A 116 -1.10 6.62 8.86
CA LEU A 116 0.08 5.95 8.30
C LEU A 116 -0.31 4.58 7.73
N PHE A 117 -0.03 4.39 6.45
CA PHE A 117 -0.09 3.09 5.78
C PHE A 117 1.31 2.50 5.73
N GLY A 118 1.50 1.35 6.37
CA GLY A 118 2.65 0.47 6.14
C GLY A 118 2.24 -0.63 5.16
N VAL A 119 2.92 -0.74 4.02
CA VAL A 119 2.50 -1.59 2.91
C VAL A 119 3.63 -2.50 2.41
N TYR A 120 3.27 -3.75 2.13
CA TYR A 120 4.06 -4.68 1.31
C TYR A 120 3.23 -5.12 0.10
N SER A 121 3.31 -4.34 -0.97
CA SER A 121 2.57 -4.54 -2.21
C SER A 121 2.97 -5.86 -2.89
N PRO A 122 2.04 -6.57 -3.57
CA PRO A 122 2.37 -7.82 -4.25
C PRO A 122 3.45 -7.63 -5.33
N ALA A 123 4.51 -8.43 -5.28
CA ALA A 123 5.50 -8.50 -6.35
C ALA A 123 4.97 -9.31 -7.55
N ASN A 124 5.41 -8.96 -8.77
CA ASN A 124 5.11 -9.75 -9.96
C ASN A 124 6.28 -10.68 -10.29
N SER A 125 6.35 -11.83 -9.60
CA SER A 125 7.46 -12.78 -9.77
C SER A 125 7.26 -13.76 -10.95
N ASN A 126 6.05 -13.92 -11.49
CA ASN A 126 5.75 -14.92 -12.52
C ASN A 126 4.54 -14.62 -13.43
N GLY A 127 3.97 -13.41 -13.41
CA GLY A 127 2.83 -13.00 -14.26
C GLY A 127 1.47 -13.60 -13.88
N LEU A 128 1.42 -14.58 -12.98
CA LEU A 128 0.18 -15.29 -12.62
C LEU A 128 -0.73 -14.51 -11.65
N ARG A 129 -0.27 -13.35 -11.16
CA ARG A 129 -0.94 -12.57 -10.12
C ARG A 129 -1.15 -11.10 -10.49
N ASP A 130 -1.13 -10.79 -11.78
CA ASP A 130 -1.23 -9.41 -12.26
C ASP A 130 -2.55 -8.75 -11.86
N GLY A 131 -3.67 -9.47 -11.96
CA GLY A 131 -4.98 -9.00 -11.47
C GLY A 131 -4.96 -8.70 -9.98
N PHE A 132 -4.49 -9.63 -9.14
CA PHE A 132 -4.39 -9.44 -7.69
C PHE A 132 -3.51 -8.23 -7.32
N ARG A 133 -2.36 -8.08 -7.98
CA ARG A 133 -1.46 -6.96 -7.77
C ARG A 133 -2.12 -5.64 -8.16
N HIS A 134 -2.79 -5.61 -9.31
CA HIS A 134 -3.48 -4.42 -9.79
C HIS A 134 -4.65 -4.03 -8.89
N GLY A 135 -5.49 -5.00 -8.50
CA GLY A 135 -6.57 -4.82 -7.54
C GLY A 135 -6.08 -4.27 -6.20
N PHE A 136 -4.96 -4.76 -5.67
CA PHE A 136 -4.35 -4.25 -4.44
C PHE A 136 -3.94 -2.78 -4.56
N VAL A 137 -3.25 -2.40 -5.64
CA VAL A 137 -2.79 -1.02 -5.87
C VAL A 137 -3.98 -0.07 -6.07
N CYS A 138 -5.02 -0.50 -6.79
CA CYS A 138 -6.27 0.26 -6.94
C CYS A 138 -7.01 0.41 -5.61
N ALA A 139 -7.09 -0.64 -4.78
CA ALA A 139 -7.71 -0.59 -3.47
C ALA A 139 -7.02 0.41 -2.55
N LEU A 140 -5.68 0.39 -2.56
CA LEU A 140 -4.86 1.31 -1.80
C LEU A 140 -5.10 2.76 -2.25
N ASP A 141 -5.09 3.02 -3.57
CA ASP A 141 -5.39 4.34 -4.14
C ASP A 141 -6.76 4.88 -3.71
N HIS A 142 -7.81 4.06 -3.84
CA HIS A 142 -9.16 4.47 -3.48
C HIS A 142 -9.28 4.79 -2.00
N ARG A 143 -8.77 3.93 -1.11
CA ARG A 143 -8.84 4.19 0.33
C ARG A 143 -8.11 5.47 0.72
N ILE A 144 -6.92 5.68 0.17
CA ILE A 144 -6.13 6.88 0.44
C ILE A 144 -6.87 8.14 -0.02
N ARG A 145 -7.41 8.14 -1.25
CA ARG A 145 -8.18 9.27 -1.77
C ARG A 145 -9.44 9.53 -0.95
N ASN A 146 -10.12 8.49 -0.49
CA ASN A 146 -11.30 8.63 0.36
C ASN A 146 -10.94 9.24 1.73
N LEU A 147 -9.83 8.83 2.35
CA LEU A 147 -9.32 9.44 3.58
C LEU A 147 -8.95 10.91 3.39
N ILE A 148 -8.28 11.25 2.29
CA ILE A 148 -7.91 12.64 1.98
C ILE A 148 -9.16 13.50 1.74
N LYS A 149 -10.17 12.97 1.03
CA LYS A 149 -11.48 13.64 0.87
C LYS A 149 -12.19 13.85 2.21
N ALA A 150 -12.01 12.94 3.17
CA ALA A 150 -12.50 13.08 4.55
C ALA A 150 -11.65 14.04 5.41
N GLY A 151 -10.65 14.72 4.83
CA GLY A 151 -9.82 15.71 5.51
C GLY A 151 -8.65 15.13 6.31
N LYS A 152 -8.32 13.85 6.12
CA LYS A 152 -7.17 13.21 6.79
C LYS A 152 -5.88 13.48 6.02
N ASN A 153 -4.80 13.73 6.75
CA ASN A 153 -3.45 13.66 6.19
C ASN A 153 -3.01 12.20 6.11
N VAL A 154 -2.38 11.79 5.02
CA VAL A 154 -1.96 10.39 4.83
C VAL A 154 -0.46 10.33 4.57
N ILE A 155 0.20 9.36 5.20
CA ILE A 155 1.58 8.97 4.94
C ILE A 155 1.57 7.52 4.47
N LEU A 156 2.20 7.23 3.33
CA LEU A 156 2.37 5.89 2.79
C LEU A 156 3.85 5.52 2.83
N VAL A 157 4.17 4.39 3.45
CA VAL A 157 5.53 3.84 3.52
C VAL A 157 5.51 2.34 3.25
N GLY A 158 6.66 1.85 2.79
CA GLY A 158 6.93 0.43 2.61
C GLY A 158 7.32 0.10 1.18
N ASP A 159 7.28 -1.19 0.85
CA ASP A 159 7.64 -1.68 -0.47
C ASP A 159 6.39 -1.75 -1.37
N LEU A 160 6.32 -0.81 -2.32
CA LEU A 160 5.23 -0.72 -3.29
C LEU A 160 5.44 -1.65 -4.49
N ASN A 161 6.61 -2.30 -4.60
CA ASN A 161 7.02 -3.16 -5.71
C ASN A 161 6.88 -2.51 -7.09
N VAL A 162 6.91 -1.17 -7.16
CA VAL A 162 6.73 -0.39 -8.39
C VAL A 162 7.76 0.74 -8.43
N THR A 163 8.41 0.88 -9.57
CA THR A 163 9.38 1.94 -9.83
C THR A 163 8.66 3.11 -10.51
N ARG A 164 8.91 4.34 -10.06
CA ARG A 164 8.28 5.57 -10.61
C ARG A 164 8.66 5.80 -12.06
N HIS A 165 9.97 5.89 -12.32
CA HIS A 165 10.56 6.25 -13.60
C HIS A 165 11.76 5.34 -13.89
N GLU A 166 12.25 5.27 -15.13
CA GLU A 166 13.35 4.37 -15.49
C GLU A 166 14.64 4.67 -14.73
N ILE A 167 14.84 5.90 -14.26
CA ILE A 167 16.02 6.30 -13.48
C ILE A 167 16.12 5.53 -12.14
N ASP A 168 14.99 5.01 -11.67
CA ASP A 168 14.86 4.20 -10.45
C ASP A 168 15.07 2.70 -10.70
N SER A 169 15.34 2.28 -11.95
CA SER A 169 15.48 0.86 -12.31
C SER A 169 16.69 0.60 -13.20
N GLY A 170 17.73 0.01 -12.63
CA GLY A 170 18.92 -0.44 -13.37
C GLY A 170 18.58 -1.40 -14.53
N PRO A 171 17.80 -2.47 -14.31
CA PRO A 171 17.39 -3.39 -15.37
C PRO A 171 16.61 -2.71 -16.50
N THR A 172 15.67 -1.83 -16.18
CA THR A 172 14.87 -1.11 -17.19
C THR A 172 15.74 -0.20 -18.06
N LEU A 173 16.71 0.51 -17.47
CA LEU A 173 17.64 1.32 -18.25
C LEU A 173 18.46 0.47 -19.24
N GLU A 174 18.78 -0.77 -18.87
CA GLU A 174 19.46 -1.71 -19.78
C GLU A 174 18.53 -2.19 -20.90
N GLU A 175 17.28 -2.52 -20.59
CA GLU A 175 16.26 -2.92 -21.57
C GLU A 175 15.98 -1.81 -22.58
N MET A 176 15.84 -0.56 -22.10
CA MET A 176 15.68 0.62 -22.96
C MET A 176 16.87 0.85 -23.88
N ARG A 177 18.10 0.68 -23.38
CA ARG A 177 19.33 0.76 -24.20
C ARG A 177 19.37 -0.30 -25.30
N LYS A 178 18.79 -1.48 -25.05
CA LYS A 178 18.66 -2.57 -26.02
C LYS A 178 17.45 -2.39 -26.96
N GLY A 179 16.63 -1.35 -26.76
CA GLY A 179 15.42 -1.12 -27.53
C GLY A 179 14.32 -2.15 -27.26
N LEU A 180 14.34 -2.82 -26.10
CA LEU A 180 13.36 -3.86 -25.74
C LEU A 180 12.08 -3.29 -25.14
N ILE A 181 12.14 -2.08 -24.58
CA ILE A 181 11.00 -1.35 -24.06
C ILE A 181 11.21 0.14 -24.31
N THR A 182 10.16 0.84 -24.70
CA THR A 182 10.15 2.30 -24.81
C THR A 182 9.80 2.95 -23.47
N HIS A 183 10.13 4.24 -23.34
CA HIS A 183 9.71 5.03 -22.19
C HIS A 183 8.19 5.02 -22.02
N GLU A 184 7.44 5.20 -23.12
CA GLU A 184 5.97 5.19 -23.11
C GLU A 184 5.39 3.85 -22.64
N GLU A 185 5.89 2.72 -23.14
CA GLU A 185 5.48 1.38 -22.70
C GLU A 185 5.79 1.15 -21.21
N PHE A 186 6.96 1.62 -20.75
CA PHE A 186 7.33 1.52 -19.35
C PHE A 186 6.39 2.34 -18.47
N ILE A 187 6.22 3.64 -18.73
CA ILE A 187 5.33 4.51 -17.93
C ILE A 187 3.88 4.01 -17.95
N SER A 188 3.43 3.44 -19.07
CA SER A 188 2.06 2.94 -19.25
C SER A 188 1.76 1.61 -18.55
N GLY A 189 2.75 0.96 -17.92
CA GLY A 189 2.53 -0.28 -17.17
C GLY A 189 1.41 -0.14 -16.12
N PRO A 190 0.44 -1.07 -16.01
CA PRO A 190 -0.82 -0.84 -15.26
C PRO A 190 -0.64 -0.31 -13.83
N ASN A 191 0.24 -0.95 -13.06
CA ASN A 191 0.49 -0.54 -11.67
C ASN A 191 1.30 0.77 -11.56
N ARG A 192 2.21 1.00 -12.51
CA ARG A 192 3.00 2.22 -12.57
C ARG A 192 2.15 3.42 -12.94
N ARG A 193 1.20 3.24 -13.85
CA ARG A 193 0.20 4.26 -14.19
C ARG A 193 -0.59 4.68 -12.95
N ILE A 194 -1.13 3.74 -12.17
CA ILE A 194 -1.84 4.08 -10.92
C ILE A 194 -0.92 4.80 -9.94
N PHE A 195 0.31 4.30 -9.75
CA PHE A 195 1.27 4.92 -8.85
C PHE A 195 1.63 6.36 -9.27
N ASN A 196 1.94 6.60 -10.55
CA ASN A 196 2.23 7.95 -11.04
C ASN A 196 1.00 8.87 -10.95
N GLN A 197 -0.20 8.34 -11.08
CA GLN A 197 -1.42 9.13 -10.88
C GLN A 197 -1.63 9.55 -9.42
N GLN A 198 -1.06 8.83 -8.44
CA GLN A 198 -1.05 9.26 -7.04
C GLN A 198 -0.11 10.44 -6.82
N LEU A 199 0.96 10.56 -7.59
CA LEU A 199 1.96 11.60 -7.41
C LEU A 199 1.52 12.91 -8.07
N ILE A 200 1.74 14.03 -7.39
CA ILE A 200 1.41 15.39 -7.86
C ILE A 200 2.17 15.73 -9.15
N ASP A 201 3.41 15.26 -9.25
CA ASP A 201 4.33 15.43 -10.37
C ASP A 201 4.60 14.09 -11.10
N GLY A 202 3.71 13.12 -10.95
CA GLY A 202 3.83 11.82 -11.61
C GLY A 202 3.49 11.89 -13.09
N GLU A 203 4.32 11.24 -13.90
CA GLU A 203 4.18 11.17 -15.34
C GLU A 203 3.17 10.11 -15.77
N VAL A 204 2.23 10.51 -16.64
CA VAL A 204 1.15 9.67 -17.15
C VAL A 204 1.08 9.88 -18.65
N VAL A 205 1.16 8.80 -19.42
CA VAL A 205 0.97 8.85 -20.87
C VAL A 205 -0.51 9.04 -21.16
N GLY A 206 -0.85 10.06 -21.96
CA GLY A 206 -2.22 10.43 -22.28
C GLY A 206 -2.94 11.16 -21.14
N GLU A 207 -4.27 11.15 -21.17
CA GLU A 207 -5.10 11.75 -20.13
C GLU A 207 -5.02 10.97 -18.82
N ARG A 208 -5.17 11.64 -17.68
CA ARG A 208 -5.32 10.97 -16.38
C ARG A 208 -6.71 10.32 -16.28
N ASP A 209 -6.76 9.18 -15.60
CA ASP A 209 -7.99 8.41 -15.40
C ASP A 209 -9.01 9.20 -14.57
N GLU A 210 -10.29 8.93 -14.81
CA GLU A 210 -11.39 9.52 -14.04
C GLU A 210 -11.23 9.24 -12.53
N GLY A 211 -11.40 10.28 -11.72
CA GLY A 211 -11.18 10.25 -10.27
C GLY A 211 -9.71 10.31 -9.82
N ARG A 212 -8.77 10.34 -10.77
CA ARG A 212 -7.31 10.42 -10.55
C ARG A 212 -6.64 11.59 -11.28
N GLU A 213 -7.43 12.57 -11.68
CA GLU A 213 -7.00 13.75 -12.44
C GLU A 213 -5.97 14.57 -11.67
N LYS A 214 -6.02 14.53 -10.33
CA LYS A 214 -5.06 15.18 -9.45
C LYS A 214 -4.29 14.15 -8.63
N GLY A 215 -2.97 14.30 -8.59
CA GLY A 215 -2.12 13.62 -7.63
C GLY A 215 -2.40 14.11 -6.21
N VAL A 216 -2.19 13.22 -5.24
CA VAL A 216 -2.46 13.45 -3.82
C VAL A 216 -1.22 13.23 -2.94
N PHE A 217 -0.13 12.72 -3.51
CA PHE A 217 1.11 12.46 -2.81
C PHE A 217 2.31 13.20 -3.40
N TRP A 218 3.26 13.38 -2.49
CA TRP A 218 4.60 13.87 -2.73
C TRP A 218 5.57 12.69 -2.61
N ASP A 219 6.35 12.44 -3.66
CA ASP A 219 7.48 11.52 -3.60
C ASP A 219 8.66 12.22 -2.91
N THR A 220 8.79 12.01 -1.61
CA THR A 220 9.81 12.68 -0.79
C THR A 220 11.23 12.42 -1.31
N THR A 221 11.50 11.22 -1.80
CA THR A 221 12.82 10.84 -2.33
C THR A 221 13.17 11.70 -3.54
N ARG A 222 12.28 11.77 -4.54
CA ARG A 222 12.55 12.55 -5.76
C ARG A 222 12.41 14.05 -5.55
N ILE A 223 11.68 14.51 -4.53
CA ILE A 223 11.70 15.93 -4.12
C ILE A 223 13.08 16.35 -3.61
N PHE A 224 13.70 15.56 -2.75
CA PHE A 224 15.03 15.89 -2.21
C PHE A 224 16.17 15.53 -3.17
N HIS A 225 15.94 14.57 -4.08
CA HIS A 225 16.95 14.04 -4.99
C HIS A 225 16.41 13.86 -6.42
N PRO A 226 16.01 14.94 -7.11
CA PRO A 226 15.32 14.85 -8.40
C PRO A 226 16.13 14.08 -9.45
N ASP A 227 17.40 14.46 -9.64
CA ASP A 227 18.23 13.91 -10.73
C ASP A 227 19.23 12.84 -10.28
N ARG A 228 19.20 12.44 -9.00
CA ARG A 228 20.19 11.50 -8.46
C ARG A 228 19.98 10.12 -9.07
N LYS A 229 20.99 9.65 -9.81
CA LYS A 229 21.06 8.31 -10.42
C LYS A 229 21.55 7.27 -9.42
N GLY A 230 21.27 6.00 -9.70
CA GLY A 230 21.72 4.88 -8.87
C GLY A 230 20.92 4.70 -7.58
N MET A 231 19.79 5.39 -7.45
CA MET A 231 18.82 5.18 -6.36
C MET A 231 17.82 4.10 -6.78
N TYR A 232 18.33 2.93 -7.13
CA TYR A 232 17.48 1.83 -7.56
C TYR A 232 16.69 1.28 -6.37
N THR A 233 15.42 0.98 -6.60
CA THR A 233 14.48 0.37 -5.65
C THR A 233 14.04 -0.98 -6.14
#